data_AF-A0A7E4UMR7-F1
#
_entry.id   AF-A0A7E4UMR7-F1
#
_cell.length_a   1.000
_cell.length_b   1.000
_cell.length_c   1.000
_cell.angle_alpha   90.00
_cell.angle_beta   90.00
_cell.angle_gamma   90.00
#
_symmetry.space_group_name_H-M   'P 1'
#
loop_
_entity.id
_entity.type
_entity.pdbx_description
1 polymer ?
#
loop_
_entity_poly.entity_id
_entity_poly.type
_entity_poly.pdbx_seq_one_letter_code
_entity_poly.pdbx_strand_id
1 'polypeptide(L)'
;LRKFRIEGQADTLVVYLYLYYIECCKILHGCERESEALNNIYAFAKHRNQPIPGSSRFPLNDLIGAPTNSRDEELVRNYLEQLRIESGERFVKAVFRNSKGASKYWTMFRKRRFINRILEVNK
;
A
#
# COMPACT_ATOMS: atom_id res chain seq x y z
N LEU A 1 -11.84 -2.83 -10.56
CA LEU A 1 -11.61 -2.43 -11.97
C LEU A 1 -10.69 -3.45 -12.63
N ARG A 2 -11.07 -3.98 -13.81
CA ARG A 2 -10.25 -4.93 -14.57
C ARG A 2 -9.33 -4.24 -15.58
N LYS A 3 -9.66 -3.01 -15.98
CA LYS A 3 -8.85 -2.13 -16.84
C LYS A 3 -8.85 -0.74 -16.22
N PHE A 4 -7.70 -0.10 -16.21
CA PHE A 4 -7.49 1.28 -15.79
C PHE A 4 -6.46 1.85 -16.75
N ARG A 5 -6.79 2.95 -17.40
CA ARG A 5 -5.89 3.61 -18.36
C ARG A 5 -4.97 4.50 -17.55
N ILE A 6 -3.67 4.27 -17.68
CA ILE A 6 -2.64 5.10 -17.05
C ILE A 6 -2.28 6.16 -18.07
N GLU A 7 -2.59 7.42 -17.76
CA GLU A 7 -2.37 8.57 -18.64
C GLU A 7 -1.12 9.36 -18.22
N GLY A 8 -0.72 9.25 -16.95
CA GLY A 8 0.50 9.87 -16.46
C GLY A 8 1.07 9.25 -15.18
N GLN A 9 2.14 9.88 -14.67
CA GLN A 9 2.85 9.40 -13.48
C GLN A 9 1.99 9.44 -12.21
N ALA A 10 1.06 10.40 -12.12
CA ALA A 10 0.12 10.49 -11.00
C ALA A 10 -0.79 9.26 -10.90
N ASP A 11 -1.25 8.74 -12.04
CA ASP A 11 -2.09 7.53 -12.10
C ASP A 11 -1.34 6.31 -11.57
N THR A 12 -0.05 6.22 -11.86
CA THR A 12 0.80 5.14 -11.37
C THR A 12 0.91 5.16 -9.84
N LEU A 13 0.99 6.35 -9.24
CA LEU A 13 0.96 6.50 -7.79
C LEU A 13 -0.39 6.10 -7.18
N VAL A 14 -1.49 6.45 -7.85
CA VAL A 14 -2.84 6.02 -7.45
C VAL A 14 -2.97 4.49 -7.49
N VAL A 15 -2.44 3.85 -8.53
CA VAL A 15 -2.40 2.39 -8.65
C VAL A 15 -1.59 1.79 -7.51
N TYR A 16 -0.41 2.33 -7.21
CA TYR A 16 0.43 1.88 -6.11
C TYR A 16 -0.29 1.98 -4.76
N LEU A 17 -0.90 3.13 -4.45
CA LEU A 17 -1.66 3.35 -3.23
C LEU A 17 -2.84 2.38 -3.10
N TYR A 18 -3.55 2.11 -4.21
CA TYR A 18 -4.65 1.15 -4.21
C TYR A 18 -4.16 -0.26 -3.83
N LEU A 19 -3.02 -0.70 -4.39
CA LEU A 19 -2.42 -1.98 -4.04
C LEU A 19 -1.97 -2.01 -2.57
N TYR A 20 -1.37 -0.92 -2.08
CA TYR A 20 -1.02 -0.76 -0.66
C TYR A 20 -2.25 -0.90 0.25
N TYR A 21 -3.37 -0.26 -0.06
CA TYR A 21 -4.61 -0.36 0.73
C TYR A 21 -5.22 -1.76 0.74
N ILE A 22 -5.07 -2.55 -0.34
CA ILE A 22 -5.46 -3.96 -0.33
C ILE A 22 -4.66 -4.73 0.72
N GLU A 23 -3.35 -4.51 0.80
CA GLU A 23 -2.50 -5.13 1.82
C GLU A 23 -2.86 -4.64 3.23
N CYS A 24 -3.13 -3.33 3.41
CA CYS A 24 -3.65 -2.79 4.66
C CYS A 24 -4.95 -3.51 5.07
N CYS A 25 -5.88 -3.74 4.15
CA CYS A 25 -7.12 -4.46 4.45
C CYS A 25 -6.87 -5.89 4.98
N LYS A 26 -5.79 -6.56 4.58
CA LYS A 26 -5.44 -7.90 5.11
C LYS A 26 -4.99 -7.79 6.57
N ILE A 27 -4.17 -6.80 6.89
CA ILE A 27 -3.70 -6.53 8.26
C ILE A 27 -4.87 -6.13 9.16
N LEU A 28 -5.67 -5.15 8.71
CA LEU A 28 -6.79 -4.60 9.47
C LEU A 28 -7.90 -5.61 9.72
N HIS A 29 -8.06 -6.61 8.86
CA HIS A 29 -9.06 -7.67 9.05
C HIS A 29 -8.87 -8.43 10.37
N GLY A 30 -7.64 -8.51 10.90
CA GLY A 30 -7.34 -9.17 12.17
C GLY A 30 -7.27 -8.24 13.38
N CYS A 31 -7.47 -6.93 13.20
CA CYS A 31 -7.32 -5.95 14.29
C CYS A 31 -8.67 -5.68 14.97
N GLU A 32 -8.67 -5.68 16.31
CA GLU A 32 -9.88 -5.36 17.09
C GLU A 32 -9.93 -3.89 17.49
N ARG A 33 -8.75 -3.27 17.71
CA ARG A 33 -8.63 -1.90 18.23
C ARG A 33 -7.92 -0.99 17.24
N GLU A 34 -8.31 0.28 17.20
CA GLU A 34 -7.71 1.27 16.32
C GLU A 34 -6.22 1.50 16.64
N SER A 35 -5.83 1.52 17.92
CA SER A 35 -4.43 1.68 18.34
C SER A 35 -3.53 0.53 17.88
N GLU A 36 -4.03 -0.70 17.93
CA GLU A 36 -3.36 -1.88 17.40
C GLU A 36 -3.20 -1.77 15.88
N ALA A 37 -4.28 -1.40 15.18
CA ALA A 37 -4.27 -1.18 13.75
C ALA A 37 -3.25 -0.10 13.32
N LEU A 38 -3.17 1.02 14.05
CA LEU A 38 -2.19 2.08 13.79
C LEU A 38 -0.76 1.55 13.92
N ASN A 39 -0.45 0.81 14.98
CA ASN A 39 0.87 0.22 15.18
C ASN A 39 1.23 -0.78 14.06
N ASN A 40 0.30 -1.68 13.72
CA ASN A 40 0.52 -2.70 12.69
C ASN A 40 0.72 -2.06 11.30
N ILE A 41 -0.08 -1.05 10.95
CA ILE A 41 0.06 -0.32 9.68
C ILE A 41 1.36 0.49 9.63
N TYR A 42 1.75 1.15 10.72
CA TYR A 42 3.02 1.87 10.79
C TYR A 42 4.22 0.92 10.62
N ALA A 43 4.22 -0.21 11.33
CA ALA A 43 5.24 -1.24 11.20
C ALA A 43 5.32 -1.79 9.76
N PHE A 44 4.17 -2.05 9.13
CA PHE A 44 4.10 -2.48 7.74
C PHE A 44 4.63 -1.41 6.76
N ALA A 45 4.26 -0.14 6.95
CA ALA A 45 4.68 0.96 6.10
C ALA A 45 6.20 1.16 6.07
N LYS A 46 6.87 0.97 7.22
CA LYS A 46 8.33 1.12 7.41
C LYS A 46 9.11 -0.17 7.19
N HIS A 47 8.46 -1.26 6.82
CA HIS A 47 9.13 -2.55 6.66
C HIS A 47 10.22 -2.46 5.58
N ARG A 48 11.46 -2.83 5.92
CA ARG A 48 12.63 -2.67 5.01
C ARG A 48 12.47 -3.40 3.69
N ASN A 49 11.73 -4.51 3.69
CA ASN A 49 11.49 -5.34 2.51
C ASN A 49 10.35 -4.82 1.61
N GLN A 50 9.79 -3.64 1.85
CA GLN A 50 8.84 -3.02 0.93
C GLN A 50 9.46 -2.88 -0.47
N PRO A 51 8.81 -3.39 -1.52
CA PRO A 51 9.37 -3.34 -2.86
C PRO A 51 9.34 -1.90 -3.40
N ILE A 52 10.37 -1.57 -4.16
CA ILE A 52 10.53 -0.29 -4.87
C ILE A 52 10.71 -0.56 -6.37
N PRO A 53 10.47 0.43 -7.26
CA PRO A 53 10.74 0.28 -8.68
C PRO A 53 12.11 -0.33 -8.97
N GLY A 54 12.16 -1.30 -9.88
CA GLY A 54 13.35 -2.09 -10.20
C GLY A 54 13.49 -3.38 -9.39
N SER A 55 12.86 -3.50 -8.22
CA SER A 55 12.86 -4.76 -7.47
C SER A 55 11.93 -5.79 -8.10
N SER A 56 12.29 -7.08 -8.10
CA SER A 56 11.49 -8.15 -8.72
C SER A 56 10.06 -8.28 -8.16
N ARG A 57 9.83 -7.81 -6.94
CA ARG A 57 8.53 -7.84 -6.25
C ARG A 57 7.68 -6.57 -6.47
N PHE A 58 8.19 -5.58 -7.19
CA PHE A 58 7.45 -4.35 -7.43
C PHE A 58 6.43 -4.52 -8.56
N PRO A 59 5.13 -4.31 -8.28
CA PRO A 59 4.07 -4.70 -9.21
C PRO A 59 3.94 -3.80 -10.45
N LEU A 60 4.67 -2.69 -10.53
CA LEU A 60 4.53 -1.67 -11.59
C LEU A 60 5.85 -1.43 -12.35
N ASN A 61 6.76 -2.42 -12.39
CA ASN A 61 8.05 -2.30 -13.09
C ASN A 61 7.93 -2.08 -14.61
N ASP A 62 6.81 -2.47 -15.22
CA ASP A 62 6.51 -2.22 -16.63
C ASP A 62 6.05 -0.78 -16.90
N LEU A 63 5.80 0.00 -15.84
CA LEU A 63 5.28 1.37 -15.89
C LEU A 63 6.23 2.40 -15.27
N ILE A 64 7.09 1.97 -14.33
CA ILE A 64 8.06 2.81 -13.62
C ILE A 64 9.46 2.22 -13.78
N GLY A 65 10.38 3.04 -14.27
CA GLY A 65 11.80 2.69 -14.33
C GLY A 65 12.43 2.54 -12.95
N ALA A 66 13.48 1.71 -12.87
CA ALA A 66 14.30 1.61 -11.68
C ALA A 66 15.06 2.93 -11.40
N PRO A 67 15.35 3.27 -10.14
CA PRO A 67 16.28 4.34 -9.79
C PRO A 67 17.65 4.12 -10.45
N THR A 68 18.29 5.21 -10.90
CA THR A 68 19.55 5.09 -11.69
C THR A 68 20.81 4.99 -10.85
N ASN A 69 20.74 5.45 -9.59
CA ASN A 69 21.87 5.51 -8.67
C ASN A 69 21.36 5.37 -7.22
N SER A 70 22.28 5.17 -6.28
CA SER A 70 21.94 4.94 -4.86
C SER A 70 21.20 6.12 -4.22
N ARG A 71 21.46 7.35 -4.66
CA ARG A 71 20.79 8.55 -4.14
C ARG A 71 19.32 8.58 -4.57
N ASP A 72 19.04 8.30 -5.84
CA ASP A 72 17.67 8.20 -6.35
C ASP A 72 16.92 7.05 -5.68
N GLU A 73 17.62 5.93 -5.43
CA GLU A 73 17.02 4.78 -4.75
C GLU A 73 16.57 5.14 -3.33
N GLU A 74 17.44 5.80 -2.56
CA GLU A 74 17.11 6.28 -1.22
C GLU A 74 15.97 7.30 -1.24
N LEU A 75 15.99 8.24 -2.21
CA LEU A 75 14.93 9.22 -2.38
C LEU A 75 13.57 8.56 -2.64
N VAL A 76 13.52 7.59 -3.57
CA VAL A 76 12.29 6.85 -3.90
C VAL A 76 11.82 6.03 -2.70
N ARG A 77 12.74 5.39 -1.97
CA ARG A 77 12.41 4.62 -0.76
C ARG A 77 11.77 5.50 0.31
N ASN A 78 12.38 6.64 0.61
CA ASN A 78 11.89 7.59 1.60
C ASN A 78 10.55 8.19 1.19
N TYR A 79 10.40 8.55 -0.10
CA TYR A 79 9.14 9.06 -0.64
C TYR A 79 7.99 8.04 -0.51
N LEU A 80 8.20 6.80 -0.93
CA LEU A 80 7.18 5.75 -0.82
C LEU A 80 6.89 5.37 0.63
N GLU A 81 7.89 5.44 1.53
CA GLU A 81 7.68 5.26 2.97
C GLU A 81 6.78 6.35 3.54
N GLN A 82 7.09 7.62 3.31
CA GLN A 82 6.27 8.74 3.77
C GLN A 82 4.83 8.60 3.26
N LEU A 83 4.68 8.25 1.99
CA LEU A 83 3.37 8.03 1.39
C LEU A 83 2.60 6.90 2.09
N ARG A 84 3.24 5.75 2.36
CA ARG A 84 2.61 4.62 3.07
C ARG A 84 2.19 4.99 4.49
N ILE A 85 3.05 5.69 5.24
CA ILE A 85 2.76 6.11 6.62
C ILE A 85 1.53 7.03 6.66
N GLU A 86 1.59 8.11 5.87
CA GLU A 86 0.58 9.17 5.86
C GLU A 86 -0.79 8.61 5.43
N SER A 87 -0.80 7.90 4.29
CA SER A 87 -2.02 7.33 3.74
C SER A 87 -2.57 6.18 4.58
N GLY A 88 -1.69 5.35 5.15
CA GLY A 88 -2.04 4.24 6.01
C GLY A 88 -2.74 4.70 7.28
N GLU A 89 -2.23 5.74 7.95
CA GLU A 89 -2.86 6.33 9.13
C GLU A 89 -4.27 6.86 8.82
N ARG A 90 -4.43 7.61 7.72
CA ARG A 90 -5.75 8.10 7.27
C ARG A 90 -6.70 6.94 6.99
N PHE A 91 -6.20 5.87 6.37
CA PHE A 91 -6.99 4.70 6.04
C PHE A 91 -7.48 3.97 7.29
N VAL A 92 -6.64 3.81 8.32
CA VAL A 92 -7.05 3.22 9.61
C VAL A 92 -8.20 4.02 10.22
N LYS A 93 -8.08 5.34 10.30
CA LYS A 93 -9.14 6.22 10.82
C LYS A 93 -10.45 6.05 10.05
N ALA A 94 -10.39 5.90 8.73
CA ALA A 94 -11.57 5.65 7.90
C ALA A 94 -12.21 4.28 8.15
N VAL A 95 -11.39 3.24 8.37
CA VAL A 95 -11.84 1.86 8.60
C VAL A 95 -12.51 1.68 9.96
N PHE A 96 -12.02 2.39 10.99
CA PHE A 96 -12.56 2.33 12.35
C PHE A 96 -13.65 3.36 12.61
N ARG A 97 -13.88 4.31 11.68
CA ARG A 97 -14.92 5.34 11.80
C ARG A 97 -16.30 4.72 12.07
N ASN A 98 -16.86 5.04 13.23
CA ASN A 98 -18.20 4.59 13.68
C ASN A 98 -18.37 3.07 13.79
N SER A 99 -17.29 2.33 14.02
CA SER A 99 -17.31 0.88 14.18
C SER A 99 -16.64 0.47 15.49
N LYS A 100 -17.15 -0.58 16.14
CA LYS A 100 -16.55 -1.13 17.38
C LYS A 100 -15.21 -1.86 17.14
N GLY A 101 -14.85 -2.07 15.88
CA GLY A 101 -13.59 -2.68 15.42
C GLY A 101 -13.40 -2.42 13.92
N ALA A 102 -12.50 -3.14 13.25
CA ALA A 102 -12.27 -2.94 11.83
C ALA A 102 -13.55 -3.19 10.99
N SER A 103 -14.05 -2.16 10.31
CA SER A 103 -15.32 -2.25 9.58
C SER A 103 -15.27 -3.30 8.46
N LYS A 104 -16.25 -4.20 8.46
CA LYS A 104 -16.40 -5.25 7.43
C LYS A 104 -16.55 -4.69 6.02
N TYR A 105 -17.11 -3.48 5.89
CA TYR A 105 -17.34 -2.81 4.60
C TYR A 105 -16.03 -2.36 3.95
N TRP A 106 -14.95 -2.21 4.73
CA TRP A 106 -13.61 -1.97 4.21
C TRP A 106 -12.83 -3.28 4.07
N THR A 107 -12.79 -4.11 5.12
CA THR A 107 -11.95 -5.33 5.13
C THR A 107 -12.44 -6.45 4.20
N MET A 108 -13.68 -6.37 3.69
CA MET A 108 -14.17 -7.26 2.62
C MET A 108 -13.36 -7.16 1.33
N PHE A 109 -12.63 -6.05 1.11
CA PHE A 109 -11.82 -5.85 -0.09
C PHE A 109 -10.45 -6.56 -0.06
N ARG A 110 -10.03 -7.16 1.06
CA ARG A 110 -8.71 -7.80 1.23
C ARG A 110 -8.35 -8.90 0.22
N LYS A 111 -9.36 -9.51 -0.43
CA LYS A 111 -9.19 -10.55 -1.46
C LYS A 111 -9.30 -10.00 -2.89
N ARG A 112 -9.53 -8.70 -3.07
CA ARG A 112 -9.63 -8.09 -4.39
C ARG A 112 -8.24 -7.90 -4.99
N ARG A 113 -8.20 -7.88 -6.31
CA ARG A 113 -7.03 -7.50 -7.11
C ARG A 113 -7.38 -6.25 -7.91
N PHE A 114 -6.39 -5.43 -8.19
CA PHE A 114 -6.54 -4.23 -9.02
C PHE A 114 -5.70 -4.39 -10.27
N ILE A 115 -6.33 -4.30 -11.44
CA ILE A 115 -5.66 -4.48 -12.75
C ILE A 115 -4.86 -5.81 -12.79
N ASN A 116 -5.40 -6.86 -12.14
CA ASN A 116 -4.73 -8.17 -11.97
C ASN A 116 -3.35 -8.13 -11.29
N ARG A 117 -3.00 -7.05 -10.60
CA ARG A 117 -1.75 -6.87 -9.84
C ARG A 117 -2.00 -6.95 -8.34
N ILE A 118 -0.95 -7.30 -7.61
CA ILE A 118 -0.89 -7.41 -6.14
C ILE A 118 0.46 -6.91 -5.64
N LEU A 119 0.50 -6.34 -4.43
CA LEU A 119 1.73 -5.93 -3.78
C LEU A 119 2.15 -7.01 -2.77
N GLU A 120 3.14 -7.85 -3.12
CA GLU A 120 3.62 -8.90 -2.21
C GLU A 120 4.81 -8.40 -1.38
N VAL A 121 4.59 -8.21 -0.07
CA VAL A 121 5.64 -7.79 0.87
C VAL A 121 6.22 -8.97 1.67
N ASN A 122 5.42 -10.02 1.90
CA ASN A 122 5.78 -11.18 2.73
C ASN A 122 5.80 -12.47 1.88
N LYS A 123 7.00 -12.86 1.45
CA LYS A 123 7.40 -14.24 1.11
C LYS A 123 8.77 -14.46 1.71
#